data_AF-A0A8W8L710-F1
#
_entry.id   AF-A0A8W8L710-F1
#
_cell.length_a   1.000
_cell.length_b   1.000
_cell.length_c   1.000
_cell.angle_alpha   90.00
_cell.angle_beta   90.00
_cell.angle_gamma   90.00
#
_symmetry.space_group_name_H-M   'P 1'
#
loop_
_entity.id
_entity.type
_entity.pdbx_description
1 polymer ?
#
loop_
_entity_poly.entity_id
_entity_poly.type
_entity_poly.pdbx_seq_one_letter_code
_entity_poly.pdbx_strand_id
1 'polypeptide(L)'
;YDMIDYLNELREGCLEAYTGIVQGLKGDGEQPNADVNLIQPHVGHIMSFIEHIALDEDHSDENISACCGLIGDLCTAFGAGMLPLVDKEPIQGLLTKGRRSKATKAKTLATWATKEIRKLKNAS
;
A
#
# COMPACT_ATOMS: atom_id res chain seq x y z
N TYR A 1 2.34 -22.66 -12.42
CA TYR A 1 1.27 -21.71 -12.74
C TYR A 1 0.23 -21.71 -11.63
N ASP A 2 -0.51 -22.79 -11.39
CA ASP A 2 -1.54 -22.83 -10.33
C ASP A 2 -1.11 -22.38 -8.92
N MET A 3 0.09 -22.77 -8.47
CA MET A 3 0.60 -22.35 -7.15
C MET A 3 0.97 -20.86 -7.07
N ILE A 4 1.43 -20.28 -8.19
CA ILE A 4 1.76 -18.85 -8.27
C ILE A 4 0.47 -18.03 -8.28
N ASP A 5 -0.52 -18.46 -9.05
CA ASP A 5 -1.83 -17.80 -9.12
C ASP A 5 -2.52 -17.85 -7.75
N TYR A 6 -2.52 -19.02 -7.09
CA TYR A 6 -3.02 -19.16 -5.72
C TYR A 6 -2.29 -18.25 -4.73
N LEU A 7 -0.96 -18.16 -4.81
CA LEU A 7 -0.18 -17.29 -3.94
C LEU A 7 -0.55 -15.82 -4.13
N ASN A 8 -0.73 -15.39 -5.38
CA ASN A 8 -1.13 -14.02 -5.71
C ASN A 8 -2.56 -13.72 -5.23
N GLU A 9 -3.51 -14.65 -5.38
CA GLU A 9 -4.87 -14.52 -4.82
C GLU A 9 -4.84 -14.40 -3.30
N LEU A 10 -4.04 -15.23 -2.62
CA LEU A 10 -3.88 -15.15 -1.16
C LEU A 10 -3.29 -13.81 -0.73
N ARG A 11 -2.25 -13.34 -1.43
CA ARG A 11 -1.63 -12.02 -1.19
C ARG A 11 -2.65 -10.90 -1.34
N GLU A 12 -3.46 -10.94 -2.39
CA GLU A 12 -4.53 -9.96 -2.61
C GLU A 12 -5.52 -9.96 -1.45
N GLY A 13 -6.02 -11.13 -1.05
CA GLY A 13 -6.93 -11.25 0.09
C GLY A 13 -6.36 -10.67 1.40
N CYS A 14 -5.07 -10.88 1.67
CA CYS A 14 -4.41 -10.28 2.83
C CYS A 14 -4.30 -8.75 2.72
N LEU A 15 -3.93 -8.23 1.55
CA LEU A 15 -3.80 -6.78 1.32
C LEU A 15 -5.15 -6.07 1.42
N GLU A 16 -6.21 -6.67 0.89
CA GLU A 16 -7.57 -6.14 0.98
C GLU A 16 -8.10 -6.19 2.42
N ALA A 17 -7.79 -7.26 3.18
CA ALA A 17 -8.12 -7.32 4.61
C ALA A 17 -7.44 -6.19 5.39
N TYR A 18 -6.14 -5.94 5.17
CA TYR A 18 -5.45 -4.81 5.80
C TYR A 18 -6.04 -3.46 5.37
N THR A 19 -6.38 -3.31 4.10
CA THR A 19 -7.04 -2.10 3.58
C THR A 19 -8.35 -1.85 4.33
N GLY A 20 -9.21 -2.86 4.45
CA GLY A 20 -10.48 -2.74 5.16
C GLY A 20 -10.32 -2.40 6.65
N ILE A 21 -9.33 -3.01 7.32
CA ILE A 21 -9.04 -2.71 8.74
C ILE A 21 -8.55 -1.27 8.89
N VAL A 22 -7.57 -0.84 8.08
CA VAL A 22 -7.00 0.52 8.15
C VAL A 22 -8.08 1.56 7.85
N GLN A 23 -8.84 1.39 6.76
CA GLN A 23 -9.92 2.31 6.41
C GLN A 23 -11.02 2.35 7.47
N GLY A 24 -11.46 1.17 7.95
CA GLY A 24 -12.51 1.07 8.96
C GLY A 24 -12.13 1.75 10.29
N LEU A 25 -10.90 1.59 10.75
CA LEU A 25 -10.41 2.23 11.98
C LEU A 25 -10.05 3.71 11.78
N LYS A 26 -9.63 4.11 10.57
CA LYS A 26 -9.37 5.53 10.24
C LYS A 26 -10.68 6.34 10.20
N GLY A 27 -11.76 5.76 9.68
CA GLY A 27 -13.03 6.45 9.44
C GLY A 27 -12.99 7.45 8.28
N ASP A 28 -14.11 8.15 8.07
CA ASP A 28 -14.35 9.04 6.92
C ASP A 28 -14.20 10.54 7.25
N GLY A 29 -13.74 10.88 8.46
CA GLY A 29 -13.51 12.26 8.88
C GLY A 29 -12.28 12.90 8.23
N GLU A 30 -12.16 14.23 8.30
CA GLU A 30 -10.96 14.95 7.83
C GLU A 30 -9.70 14.56 8.60
N GLN A 31 -9.85 14.17 9.87
CA GLN A 31 -8.79 13.68 10.74
C GLN A 31 -9.00 12.18 10.99
N PRO A 32 -7.93 11.35 10.94
CA PRO A 32 -8.01 9.95 11.32
C PRO A 32 -8.56 9.75 12.73
N ASN A 33 -9.50 8.81 12.90
CA ASN A 33 -9.91 8.37 14.23
C ASN A 33 -8.71 7.75 14.97
N ALA A 34 -8.61 8.03 16.28
CA ALA A 34 -7.57 7.53 17.16
C ALA A 34 -7.48 5.98 17.19
N ASP A 35 -8.57 5.27 16.87
CA ASP A 35 -8.60 3.81 16.79
C ASP A 35 -7.60 3.25 15.76
N VAL A 36 -7.24 4.02 14.73
CA VAL A 36 -6.22 3.60 13.74
C VAL A 36 -4.85 3.38 14.40
N ASN A 37 -4.58 4.00 15.55
CA ASN A 37 -3.34 3.80 16.30
C ASN A 37 -3.19 2.37 16.86
N LEU A 38 -4.28 1.60 16.96
CA LEU A 38 -4.21 0.18 17.31
C LEU A 38 -3.41 -0.62 16.27
N ILE A 39 -3.34 -0.14 15.02
CA ILE A 39 -2.59 -0.76 13.92
C ILE A 39 -1.15 -0.27 13.85
N GLN A 40 -0.80 0.86 14.48
CA GLN A 40 0.54 1.45 14.42
C GLN A 40 1.68 0.44 14.67
N PRO A 41 1.63 -0.47 15.66
CA PRO A 41 2.70 -1.44 15.91
C PRO A 41 2.89 -2.45 14.76
N HIS A 42 1.87 -2.65 13.92
CA HIS A 42 1.85 -3.62 12.82
C HIS A 42 2.27 -3.02 11.47
N VAL A 43 2.31 -1.70 11.34
CA VAL A 43 2.64 -1.00 10.08
C VAL A 43 3.98 -1.45 9.50
N GLY A 44 5.00 -1.64 10.35
CA GLY A 44 6.31 -2.11 9.90
C GLY A 44 6.25 -3.50 9.25
N HIS A 45 5.44 -4.41 9.80
CA HIS A 45 5.25 -5.75 9.25
C HIS A 45 4.45 -5.70 7.94
N ILE A 46 3.39 -4.89 7.87
CA ILE A 46 2.60 -4.70 6.65
C ILE A 46 3.49 -4.16 5.52
N MET A 47 4.32 -3.15 5.80
CA MET A 47 5.23 -2.60 4.80
C MET A 47 6.32 -3.61 4.39
N SER A 48 6.79 -4.45 5.31
CA SER A 48 7.71 -5.54 4.97
C SER A 48 7.03 -6.58 4.07
N PHE A 49 5.75 -6.91 4.29
CA PHE A 49 5.00 -7.80 3.42
C PHE A 49 4.87 -7.24 2.00
N ILE A 50 4.54 -5.94 1.87
CA ILE A 50 4.50 -5.26 0.56
C ILE A 50 5.88 -5.25 -0.12
N GLU A 51 6.94 -5.04 0.65
CA GLU A 51 8.32 -5.10 0.15
C GLU A 51 8.67 -6.49 -0.39
N HIS A 52 8.26 -7.57 0.30
CA HIS A 52 8.45 -8.94 -0.21
C HIS A 52 7.70 -9.20 -1.50
N ILE A 53 6.46 -8.70 -1.63
CA ILE A 53 5.69 -8.80 -2.89
C ILE A 53 6.39 -8.00 -4.00
N ALA A 54 6.89 -6.81 -3.70
CA ALA A 54 7.56 -5.95 -4.68
C ALA A 54 8.84 -6.56 -5.27
N LEU A 55 9.56 -7.36 -4.48
CA LEU A 55 10.79 -8.03 -4.88
C LEU A 55 10.54 -9.35 -5.63
N ASP A 56 9.34 -9.92 -5.53
CA ASP A 56 8.95 -11.12 -6.25
C ASP A 56 8.69 -10.78 -7.74
N GLU A 57 9.28 -11.50 -8.69
CA GLU A 57 9.04 -11.23 -10.12
C GLU A 57 7.66 -11.72 -10.60
N ASP A 58 7.06 -12.67 -9.87
CA ASP A 58 5.81 -13.35 -10.24
C ASP A 58 4.55 -12.66 -9.68
N HIS A 59 4.67 -11.45 -9.12
CA HIS A 59 3.49 -10.71 -8.63
C HIS A 59 2.58 -10.24 -9.77
N SER A 60 1.27 -10.34 -9.57
CA SER A 60 0.25 -9.90 -10.53
C SER A 60 0.02 -8.38 -10.53
N ASP A 61 -0.67 -7.87 -11.56
CA ASP A 61 -1.12 -6.47 -11.59
C ASP A 61 -2.12 -6.17 -10.46
N GLU A 62 -2.91 -7.16 -10.05
CA GLU A 62 -3.84 -7.10 -8.91
C GLU A 62 -3.09 -6.93 -7.60
N ASN A 63 -1.99 -7.67 -7.39
CA ASN A 63 -1.10 -7.51 -6.24
C ASN A 63 -0.47 -6.11 -6.21
N ILE A 64 0.01 -5.60 -7.35
CA ILE A 64 0.53 -4.22 -7.46
C ILE A 64 -0.55 -3.21 -7.07
N SER A 65 -1.75 -3.37 -7.62
CA SER A 65 -2.90 -2.52 -7.34
C SER A 65 -3.22 -2.49 -5.84
N ALA A 66 -3.39 -3.66 -5.22
CA ALA A 66 -3.72 -3.80 -3.80
C ALA A 66 -2.61 -3.22 -2.90
N CYS A 67 -1.34 -3.48 -3.21
CA CYS A 67 -0.21 -2.88 -2.50
C CYS A 67 -0.21 -1.36 -2.59
N CYS A 68 -0.41 -0.80 -3.80
CA CYS A 68 -0.45 0.65 -4.00
C CYS A 68 -1.60 1.29 -3.22
N GLY A 69 -2.78 0.66 -3.24
CA GLY A 69 -3.93 1.10 -2.43
C GLY A 69 -3.59 1.15 -0.95
N LEU A 70 -3.09 0.03 -0.40
CA LEU A 70 -2.74 -0.06 1.01
C LEU A 70 -1.64 0.93 1.42
N ILE A 71 -0.61 1.14 0.59
CA ILE A 71 0.42 2.18 0.86
C ILE A 71 -0.22 3.55 0.99
N GLY A 72 -1.13 3.91 0.07
CA GLY A 72 -1.82 5.20 0.12
C GLY A 72 -2.70 5.32 1.36
N ASP A 73 -3.44 4.28 1.73
CA ASP A 73 -4.25 4.26 2.94
C ASP A 73 -3.41 4.47 4.20
N LEU A 74 -2.29 3.76 4.32
CA LEU A 74 -1.33 3.93 5.42
C LEU A 74 -0.75 5.35 5.45
N CYS A 75 -0.45 5.96 4.29
CA CYS A 75 -0.02 7.35 4.23
C CYS A 75 -1.10 8.32 4.73
N THR A 76 -2.37 8.09 4.38
CA THR A 76 -3.48 8.93 4.88
C THR A 76 -3.76 8.72 6.38
N ALA A 77 -3.48 7.52 6.91
CA ALA A 77 -3.71 7.19 8.30
C ALA A 77 -2.60 7.68 9.23
N PHE A 78 -1.33 7.49 8.83
CA PHE A 78 -0.16 7.66 9.72
C PHE A 78 0.78 8.81 9.33
N GLY A 79 0.47 9.51 8.22
CA GLY A 79 1.16 10.73 7.84
C GLY A 79 2.67 10.58 7.67
N ALA A 80 3.42 11.57 8.14
CA ALA A 80 4.88 11.66 7.97
C ALA A 80 5.65 10.45 8.52
N GLY A 81 5.08 9.70 9.48
CA GLY A 81 5.66 8.46 9.98
C GLY A 81 5.86 7.38 8.90
N MET A 82 5.14 7.47 7.78
CA MET A 82 5.29 6.56 6.65
C MET A 82 6.49 6.86 5.76
N LEU A 83 7.05 8.08 5.79
CA LEU A 83 8.09 8.52 4.85
C LEU A 83 9.32 7.58 4.80
N PRO A 84 9.90 7.16 5.94
CA PRO A 84 11.05 6.24 5.92
C PRO A 84 10.72 4.87 5.31
N LEU A 85 9.47 4.43 5.41
CA LEU A 85 9.02 3.12 4.93
C LEU A 85 8.76 3.14 3.43
N VAL A 86 8.17 4.23 2.92
CA VAL A 86 7.87 4.36 1.48
C VAL A 86 9.09 4.73 0.66
N ASP A 87 10.13 5.33 1.25
CA ASP A 87 11.36 5.72 0.55
C ASP A 87 12.29 4.55 0.21
N LYS A 88 11.98 3.33 0.69
CA LYS A 88 12.68 2.10 0.30
C LYS A 88 12.58 1.85 -1.21
N GLU A 89 13.69 1.44 -1.81
CA GLU A 89 13.78 1.20 -3.26
C GLU A 89 12.73 0.22 -3.80
N PRO A 90 12.46 -0.95 -3.18
CA PRO A 90 11.45 -1.88 -3.69
C PRO A 90 10.04 -1.27 -3.73
N ILE A 91 9.71 -0.44 -2.74
CA ILE A 91 8.42 0.24 -2.65
C ILE A 91 8.30 1.30 -3.76
N GLN A 92 9.35 2.09 -3.98
CA GLN A 92 9.38 3.07 -5.08
C GLN A 92 9.34 2.39 -6.46
N GLY A 93 10.00 1.24 -6.60
CA GLY A 93 9.94 0.39 -7.79
C GLY A 93 8.52 -0.09 -8.07
N LEU A 94 7.84 -0.63 -7.07
CA LEU A 94 6.45 -1.09 -7.15
C LEU A 94 5.49 0.03 -7.56
N LEU A 95 5.57 1.19 -6.90
CA LEU A 95 4.74 2.37 -7.24
C LEU A 95 5.01 2.82 -8.68
N THR A 96 6.26 2.78 -9.13
CA THR A 96 6.64 3.12 -10.51
C THR A 96 6.08 2.12 -11.51
N LYS A 97 6.15 0.82 -11.20
CA LYS A 97 5.55 -0.26 -12.01
C LYS A 97 4.04 -0.04 -12.11
N GLY A 98 3.35 0.20 -11.00
CA GLY A 98 1.91 0.49 -10.96
C GLY A 98 1.51 1.68 -11.83
N ARG A 99 2.21 2.82 -11.74
CA ARG A 99 1.93 4.01 -12.58
C ARG A 99 2.11 3.76 -14.08
N ARG A 100 2.93 2.78 -14.45
CA ARG A 100 3.20 2.39 -15.85
C ARG A 100 2.37 1.19 -16.31
N SER A 101 1.63 0.54 -15.41
CA SER A 101 0.80 -0.62 -15.74
C SER A 101 -0.29 -0.24 -16.76
N LYS A 102 -0.64 -1.22 -17.61
CA LYS A 102 -1.77 -1.13 -18.52
C LYS A 102 -3.10 -1.33 -17.79
N ALA A 103 -3.08 -1.97 -16.62
CA ALA A 103 -4.25 -2.14 -15.78
C ALA A 103 -4.67 -0.80 -15.15
N THR A 104 -5.89 -0.36 -15.48
CA THR A 104 -6.42 0.95 -15.04
C THR A 104 -6.46 1.09 -13.52
N LYS A 105 -6.81 0.02 -12.80
CA LYS A 105 -6.87 0.01 -11.32
C LYS A 105 -5.49 0.24 -10.71
N ALA A 106 -4.49 -0.54 -11.13
CA ALA A 106 -3.10 -0.40 -10.67
C ALA A 106 -2.55 1.00 -10.96
N LYS A 107 -2.76 1.52 -12.17
CA LYS A 107 -2.33 2.87 -12.55
C LYS A 107 -2.96 3.96 -11.70
N THR A 108 -4.26 3.86 -11.46
CA THR A 108 -5.01 4.83 -10.66
C THR A 108 -4.52 4.85 -9.22
N LEU A 109 -4.45 3.68 -8.57
CA LEU A 109 -4.04 3.57 -7.17
C LEU A 109 -2.58 3.96 -6.97
N ALA A 110 -1.67 3.54 -7.85
CA ALA A 110 -0.26 3.92 -7.78
C ALA A 110 -0.08 5.44 -7.95
N THR A 111 -0.83 6.06 -8.86
CA THR A 111 -0.80 7.52 -9.06
C THR A 111 -1.31 8.25 -7.82
N TRP A 112 -2.41 7.78 -7.23
CA TRP A 112 -2.97 8.33 -6.01
C TRP A 112 -2.01 8.18 -4.82
N ALA A 113 -1.51 6.98 -4.54
CA ALA A 113 -0.58 6.74 -3.43
C ALA A 113 0.69 7.60 -3.56
N THR A 114 1.22 7.76 -4.78
CA THR A 114 2.36 8.66 -5.05
C THR A 114 2.02 10.11 -4.74
N LYS A 115 0.79 10.56 -5.03
CA LYS A 115 0.33 11.90 -4.70
C LYS A 115 0.26 12.09 -3.19
N GLU A 116 -0.26 11.13 -2.44
CA GLU A 116 -0.32 11.20 -0.97
C GLU A 116 1.08 11.27 -0.36
N ILE A 117 2.01 10.41 -0.79
CA ILE A 117 3.43 10.47 -0.37
C ILE A 117 4.02 11.85 -0.65
N ARG A 118 3.77 12.43 -1.84
CA ARG A 118 4.28 13.76 -2.20
C ARG A 118 3.70 14.85 -1.30
N LYS A 119 2.42 14.80 -0.93
CA LYS A 119 1.83 15.74 0.03
C LYS A 119 2.55 15.69 1.37
N LEU A 120 2.84 14.49 1.87
CA LEU A 120 3.57 14.30 3.13
C LEU A 120 4.99 14.88 3.06
N LYS A 121 5.72 14.61 1.97
CA LYS A 121 7.06 15.18 1.76
C LYS A 121 7.08 16.71 1.71
N ASN A 122 6.04 17.32 1.14
CA ASN A 122 5.95 18.78 1.06
C ASN A 122 5.50 19.45 2.36
N ALA A 123 4.89 18.68 3.28
CA ALA A 123 4.40 19.17 4.56
C ALA A 123 5.39 18.92 5.71
N SER A 124 6.48 18.17 5.46
CA SER A 124 7.53 17.82 6.42
C SER A 124 8.73 18.76 6.34
#